data_AF-A0AAE1L997-F1
#
_entry.id   AF-A0AAE1L997-F1
#
_cell.length_a   1.000
_cell.length_b   1.000
_cell.length_c   1.000
_cell.angle_alpha   90.00
_cell.angle_beta   90.00
_cell.angle_gamma   90.00
#
_symmetry.space_group_name_H-M   'P 1'
#
loop_
_entity.id
_entity.type
_entity.pdbx_description
1 polymer ?
#
loop_
_entity_poly.entity_id
_entity_poly.type
_entity_poly.pdbx_seq_one_letter_code
_entity_poly.pdbx_strand_id
1 'polypeptide(L)'
;MSTKLLWHYQLLETPTSQVSQYPDVDLTHQIAEMCSLLLWNLNSIRKCSTSQPVHLIRTAGQSGSDCWHSERSVRITASVAKVVLGLSSDKARMNFMRNHIWRFKPFCNEAMKRGNELEGLARDAYRLHLQELSFDIDILESGTWVNPAHLQLSCSPDGLIVDTNGIIRLLEIKCPEVLTEMDPNNFEQLPKEQLSRFCIRRDKQTKELELKPSHKWYLQVQMSLAIMELEYCDFVVFSTLKGKPKFLKVEVKFDREFWNEKKERLIRIHREWIVPEHFLINTAFNRLPIRLVYTPFHEEHNDNYFLQGSHIPDAYYCSLIETADAFLICDSQDFDVKINHQRSVRSVSSDLFEF
;
A
#
# COMPACT_ATOMS: atom_id res chain seq x y z
N MET A 1 -23.69 -25.15 20.03
CA MET A 1 -23.36 -25.36 18.60
C MET A 1 -22.38 -24.30 18.12
N SER A 2 -21.08 -24.53 18.29
CA SER A 2 -20.01 -23.73 17.66
C SER A 2 -18.81 -24.65 17.45
N THR A 3 -18.87 -25.45 16.39
CA THR A 3 -17.93 -26.53 16.09
C THR A 3 -17.55 -26.47 14.60
N LYS A 4 -17.06 -25.31 14.10
CA LYS A 4 -16.77 -25.14 12.66
C LYS A 4 -15.47 -24.45 12.26
N LEU A 5 -14.62 -23.98 13.18
CA LEU A 5 -13.27 -23.49 12.80
C LEU A 5 -12.14 -24.53 12.98
N LEU A 6 -12.44 -25.71 13.51
CA LEU A 6 -11.44 -26.74 13.85
C LEU A 6 -10.98 -27.66 12.70
N TRP A 7 -11.46 -27.50 11.46
CA TRP A 7 -11.41 -28.60 10.45
C TRP A 7 -10.71 -28.32 9.11
N HIS A 8 -9.93 -27.24 8.91
CA HIS A 8 -9.28 -27.02 7.59
C HIS A 8 -7.77 -26.78 7.57
N TYR A 9 -7.10 -26.84 8.71
CA TYR A 9 -5.63 -26.87 8.76
C TYR A 9 -5.05 -28.29 8.80
N GLN A 10 -5.89 -29.34 8.84
CA GLN A 10 -5.42 -30.66 9.26
C GLN A 10 -4.90 -31.58 8.14
N LEU A 11 -5.15 -31.32 6.86
CA LEU A 11 -4.54 -32.04 5.73
C LEU A 11 -4.66 -31.11 4.50
N LEU A 12 -3.70 -30.98 3.59
CA LEU A 12 -3.61 -31.74 2.32
C LEU A 12 -2.63 -30.93 1.42
N GLU A 13 -1.49 -31.40 0.91
CA GLU A 13 -1.02 -32.77 0.72
C GLU A 13 0.49 -32.84 1.00
N THR A 14 0.85 -33.76 1.89
CA THR A 14 2.22 -34.24 2.08
C THR A 14 2.45 -35.35 1.07
N PRO A 15 3.33 -35.20 0.05
CA PRO A 15 4.00 -36.35 -0.51
C PRO A 15 4.95 -36.86 0.56
N THR A 16 4.78 -38.11 0.97
CA THR A 16 5.72 -38.82 1.84
C THR A 16 7.06 -38.90 1.12
N SER A 17 7.94 -37.93 1.38
CA SER A 17 9.34 -37.94 0.96
C SER A 17 10.12 -36.99 1.85
N GLN A 18 10.84 -37.58 2.80
CA GLN A 18 11.87 -37.03 3.68
C GLN A 18 12.33 -35.60 3.34
N VAL A 19 11.79 -34.61 4.06
CA VAL A 19 12.49 -33.33 4.30
C VAL A 19 12.30 -32.97 5.77
N SER A 20 13.43 -32.88 6.46
CA SER A 20 13.56 -32.51 7.86
C SER A 20 12.99 -31.12 8.15
N GLN A 21 12.19 -31.07 9.23
CA GLN A 21 11.83 -29.90 10.04
C GLN A 21 10.87 -28.87 9.39
N TYR A 22 9.57 -29.21 9.43
CA TYR A 22 8.56 -28.18 9.66
C TYR A 22 8.78 -27.56 11.05
N PRO A 23 8.48 -26.25 11.27
CA PRO A 23 8.57 -25.63 12.58
C PRO A 23 7.74 -26.40 13.62
N ASP A 24 8.22 -26.40 14.86
CA ASP A 24 7.57 -27.01 16.03
C ASP A 24 6.04 -26.78 16.07
N VAL A 25 5.28 -27.73 16.59
CA VAL A 25 3.81 -27.63 16.73
C VAL A 25 3.43 -26.38 17.53
N ASP A 26 4.20 -26.06 18.56
CA ASP A 26 4.02 -24.85 19.37
C ASP A 26 4.28 -23.57 18.56
N LEU A 27 5.31 -23.57 17.71
CA LEU A 27 5.61 -22.46 16.81
C LEU A 27 4.49 -22.27 15.78
N THR A 28 3.83 -23.36 15.35
CA THR A 28 2.67 -23.31 14.45
C THR A 28 1.46 -22.65 15.11
N HIS A 29 1.18 -22.95 16.38
CA HIS A 29 0.12 -22.28 17.15
C HIS A 29 0.39 -20.79 17.35
N GLN A 30 1.61 -20.43 17.74
CA GLN A 30 2.01 -19.03 17.90
C GLN A 30 1.88 -18.23 16.59
N ILE A 31 2.32 -18.79 15.46
CA ILE A 31 2.16 -18.14 14.15
C ILE A 31 0.67 -17.94 13.81
N ALA A 32 -0.19 -18.92 14.10
CA ALA A 32 -1.63 -18.80 13.85
C ALA A 32 -2.29 -17.69 14.69
N GLU A 33 -1.88 -17.54 15.96
CA GLU A 33 -2.32 -16.44 16.82
C GLU A 33 -1.84 -15.09 16.28
N MET A 34 -0.56 -14.98 15.88
CA MET A 34 -0.01 -13.76 15.28
C MET A 34 -0.73 -13.38 13.98
N CYS A 35 -1.04 -14.35 13.13
CA CYS A 35 -1.84 -14.13 11.91
C CYS A 35 -3.22 -13.57 12.24
N SER A 36 -3.88 -14.14 13.25
CA SER A 36 -5.19 -13.69 13.72
C SER A 36 -5.12 -12.26 14.29
N LEU A 37 -4.06 -11.95 15.03
CA LEU A 37 -3.81 -10.61 15.58
C LEU A 37 -3.55 -9.59 14.46
N LEU A 38 -2.80 -9.92 13.41
CA LEU A 38 -2.61 -9.00 12.28
C LEU A 38 -3.93 -8.72 11.58
N LEU A 39 -4.72 -9.76 11.29
CA LEU A 39 -6.04 -9.58 10.68
C LEU A 39 -6.95 -8.73 11.57
N TRP A 40 -6.91 -8.92 12.89
CA TRP A 40 -7.64 -8.09 13.85
C TRP A 40 -7.14 -6.63 13.85
N ASN A 41 -5.81 -6.41 13.83
CA ASN A 41 -5.20 -5.09 13.72
C ASN A 41 -5.59 -4.39 12.42
N LEU A 42 -5.58 -5.08 11.26
CA LEU A 42 -6.06 -4.50 10.00
C LEU A 42 -7.54 -4.10 10.10
N ASN A 43 -8.37 -4.91 10.78
CA ASN A 43 -9.77 -4.60 11.05
C ASN A 43 -9.97 -3.37 11.96
N SER A 44 -8.96 -2.94 12.72
CA SER A 44 -9.08 -1.72 13.52
C SER A 44 -9.25 -0.46 12.67
N ILE A 45 -8.89 -0.46 11.38
CA ILE A 45 -9.25 0.62 10.44
C ILE A 45 -10.77 0.86 10.39
N ARG A 46 -11.59 -0.17 10.62
CA ARG A 46 -13.06 -0.01 10.69
C ARG A 46 -13.51 0.90 11.83
N LYS A 47 -12.63 1.16 12.81
CA LYS A 47 -12.87 2.16 13.87
C LYS A 47 -12.67 3.59 13.36
N CYS A 48 -11.88 3.79 12.30
CA CYS A 48 -11.67 5.09 11.67
C CYS A 48 -12.75 5.41 10.63
N SER A 49 -13.18 4.41 9.87
CA SER A 49 -14.26 4.52 8.88
C SER A 49 -14.86 3.15 8.61
N THR A 50 -16.18 3.04 8.60
CA THR A 50 -16.87 1.77 8.34
C THR A 50 -17.20 1.55 6.87
N SER A 51 -17.30 2.63 6.09
CA SER A 51 -17.81 2.60 4.71
C SER A 51 -16.97 3.38 3.70
N GLN A 52 -16.15 4.34 4.14
CA GLN A 52 -15.40 5.21 3.23
C GLN A 52 -13.91 4.83 3.16
N PRO A 53 -13.25 5.03 2.01
CA PRO A 53 -11.80 4.88 1.88
C PRO A 53 -11.04 5.75 2.88
N VAL A 54 -9.93 5.24 3.41
CA VAL A 54 -9.11 5.92 4.43
C VAL A 54 -7.72 6.18 3.87
N HIS A 55 -7.29 7.44 3.92
CA HIS A 55 -5.91 7.84 3.64
C HIS A 55 -5.03 7.59 4.87
N LEU A 56 -3.97 6.83 4.70
CA LEU A 56 -2.97 6.61 5.75
C LEU A 56 -1.97 7.77 5.72
N ILE A 57 -2.30 8.88 6.39
CA ILE A 57 -1.59 10.17 6.26
C ILE A 57 -0.07 10.09 6.47
N ARG A 58 0.40 9.23 7.38
CA ARG A 58 1.84 9.01 7.65
C ARG A 58 2.61 8.41 6.46
N THR A 59 1.90 8.00 5.43
CA THR A 59 2.45 7.42 4.19
C THR A 59 2.47 8.44 3.03
N ALA A 60 2.14 9.71 3.28
CA ALA A 60 2.09 10.76 2.26
C ALA A 60 3.44 10.98 1.54
N GLY A 61 4.57 10.78 2.23
CA GLY A 61 5.91 10.80 1.60
C GLY A 61 6.23 9.60 0.70
N GLN A 62 5.25 8.73 0.45
CA GLN A 62 5.34 7.53 -0.38
C GLN A 62 6.65 6.75 -0.21
N SER A 63 7.43 6.59 -1.29
CA SER A 63 8.65 5.79 -1.31
C SER A 63 9.72 6.26 -0.32
N GLY A 64 9.67 7.53 0.12
CA GLY A 64 10.53 8.09 1.16
C GLY A 64 10.04 7.87 2.59
N SER A 65 8.85 7.30 2.80
CA SER A 65 8.26 7.03 4.11
C SER A 65 8.38 5.57 4.50
N ASP A 66 9.01 5.29 5.65
CA ASP A 66 9.05 3.93 6.22
C ASP A 66 7.65 3.41 6.55
N CYS A 67 6.74 4.28 7.02
CA CYS A 67 5.35 3.92 7.26
C CYS A 67 4.65 3.44 5.98
N TRP A 68 4.96 4.06 4.84
CA TRP A 68 4.44 3.63 3.54
C TRP A 68 4.91 2.21 3.20
N HIS A 69 6.19 1.90 3.42
CA HIS A 69 6.71 0.55 3.22
C HIS A 69 6.06 -0.47 4.18
N SER A 70 5.87 -0.12 5.45
CA SER A 70 5.23 -0.98 6.45
C SER A 70 3.80 -1.33 6.08
N GLU A 71 2.96 -0.34 5.75
CA GLU A 71 1.55 -0.57 5.38
C GLU A 71 1.40 -1.42 4.12
N ARG A 72 2.33 -1.27 3.17
CA ARG A 72 2.34 -2.04 1.93
C ARG A 72 2.89 -3.44 2.10
N SER A 73 3.72 -3.71 3.11
CA SER A 73 4.28 -5.05 3.37
C SER A 73 3.25 -6.07 3.86
N VAL A 74 2.13 -5.59 4.39
CA VAL A 74 1.05 -6.40 4.99
C VAL A 74 -0.22 -6.41 4.15
N ARG A 75 -0.22 -5.80 2.96
CA ARG A 75 -1.35 -5.71 2.04
C ARG A 75 -0.92 -6.03 0.62
N ILE A 76 -1.86 -6.43 -0.23
CA ILE A 76 -1.61 -6.49 -1.66
C ILE A 76 -1.80 -5.09 -2.22
N THR A 77 -0.77 -4.55 -2.89
CA THR A 77 -0.83 -3.22 -3.50
C THR A 77 -1.34 -3.31 -4.94
N ALA A 78 -2.06 -2.28 -5.40
CA ALA A 78 -2.61 -2.23 -6.76
C ALA A 78 -1.56 -2.54 -7.85
N SER A 79 -0.35 -2.00 -7.71
CA SER A 79 0.76 -2.19 -8.65
C SER A 79 1.28 -3.63 -8.78
N VAL A 80 1.05 -4.50 -7.78
CA VAL A 80 1.49 -5.90 -7.81
C VAL A 80 0.34 -6.89 -8.03
N ALA A 81 -0.91 -6.43 -7.99
CA ALA A 81 -2.10 -7.28 -8.05
C ALA A 81 -2.10 -8.24 -9.25
N LYS A 82 -1.74 -7.74 -10.45
CA LYS A 82 -1.67 -8.58 -11.66
C LYS A 82 -0.58 -9.64 -11.56
N VAL A 83 0.57 -9.29 -10.99
CA VAL A 83 1.68 -10.22 -10.80
C VAL A 83 1.23 -11.34 -9.87
N VAL A 84 0.66 -10.98 -8.73
CA VAL A 84 0.17 -11.91 -7.71
C VAL A 84 -0.85 -12.90 -8.26
N LEU A 85 -1.82 -12.43 -9.06
CA LEU A 85 -2.81 -13.30 -9.70
C LEU A 85 -2.20 -14.26 -10.73
N GLY A 86 -1.09 -13.90 -11.35
CA GLY A 86 -0.38 -14.72 -12.34
C GLY A 86 0.57 -15.76 -11.74
N LEU A 87 0.76 -15.77 -10.41
CA LEU A 87 1.65 -16.73 -9.75
C LEU A 87 1.00 -18.12 -9.71
N SER A 88 1.56 -19.05 -10.47
CA SER A 88 1.05 -20.43 -10.60
C SER A 88 1.95 -21.51 -9.99
N SER A 89 3.21 -21.20 -9.66
CA SER A 89 4.16 -22.17 -9.09
C SER A 89 4.66 -21.73 -7.72
N ASP A 90 4.96 -22.70 -6.85
CA ASP A 90 5.52 -22.44 -5.51
C ASP A 90 6.83 -21.67 -5.56
N LYS A 91 7.69 -21.95 -6.55
CA LYS A 91 8.94 -21.22 -6.76
C LYS A 91 8.69 -19.74 -7.08
N ALA A 92 7.73 -19.44 -7.97
CA ALA A 92 7.38 -18.07 -8.30
C ALA A 92 6.73 -17.34 -7.12
N ARG A 93 5.84 -18.03 -6.39
CA ARG A 93 5.25 -17.52 -5.13
C ARG A 93 6.34 -17.15 -4.13
N MET A 94 7.23 -18.09 -3.83
CA MET A 94 8.30 -17.89 -2.86
C MET A 94 9.20 -16.72 -3.27
N ASN A 95 9.63 -16.67 -4.53
CA ASN A 95 10.42 -15.54 -5.05
C ASN A 95 9.69 -14.20 -4.93
N PHE A 96 8.38 -14.16 -5.21
CA PHE A 96 7.57 -12.96 -4.99
C PHE A 96 7.57 -12.56 -3.51
N MET A 97 7.34 -13.49 -2.58
CA MET A 97 7.37 -13.19 -1.13
C MET A 97 8.73 -12.65 -0.68
N ARG A 98 9.84 -13.24 -1.16
CA ARG A 98 11.19 -12.79 -0.83
C ARG A 98 11.46 -11.34 -1.23
N ASN A 99 10.90 -10.92 -2.35
CA ASN A 99 11.12 -9.59 -2.88
C ASN A 99 10.12 -8.57 -2.32
N HIS A 100 8.86 -8.98 -2.15
CA HIS A 100 7.76 -8.09 -1.80
C HIS A 100 7.56 -7.95 -0.29
N ILE A 101 7.41 -9.06 0.44
CA ILE A 101 7.19 -9.04 1.89
C ILE A 101 8.54 -8.92 2.61
N TRP A 102 9.47 -9.77 2.22
CA TRP A 102 10.74 -9.92 2.95
C TRP A 102 11.76 -8.83 2.60
N ARG A 103 11.57 -8.13 1.48
CA ARG A 103 12.45 -7.08 0.96
C ARG A 103 13.93 -7.49 0.86
N PHE A 104 14.24 -8.79 0.65
CA PHE A 104 15.64 -9.26 0.55
C PHE A 104 16.38 -8.71 -0.67
N LYS A 105 15.64 -8.47 -1.76
CA LYS A 105 16.17 -7.87 -2.98
C LYS A 105 15.21 -6.75 -3.39
N PRO A 106 15.36 -5.54 -2.82
CA PRO A 106 14.60 -4.40 -3.31
C PRO A 106 14.89 -4.25 -4.80
N PHE A 107 13.88 -4.58 -5.61
CA PHE A 107 14.00 -4.54 -7.06
C PHE A 107 13.82 -3.11 -7.51
N CYS A 108 14.91 -2.49 -7.95
CA CYS A 108 14.90 -1.21 -8.64
C CYS A 108 15.57 -1.44 -9.99
N ASN A 109 14.84 -1.24 -11.08
CA ASN A 109 15.41 -1.24 -12.43
C ASN A 109 15.45 0.19 -12.98
N GLU A 110 16.18 0.39 -14.08
CA GLU A 110 16.33 1.71 -14.71
C GLU A 110 14.99 2.34 -15.08
N ALA A 111 14.02 1.54 -15.52
CA ALA A 111 12.67 2.00 -15.82
C ALA A 111 11.93 2.54 -14.58
N MET A 112 12.09 1.92 -13.41
CA MET A 112 11.51 2.42 -12.16
C MET A 112 12.19 3.70 -11.70
N LYS A 113 13.53 3.79 -11.82
CA LYS A 113 14.28 5.01 -11.48
C LYS A 113 13.85 6.18 -12.37
N ARG A 114 13.81 5.96 -13.69
CA ARG A 114 13.30 6.94 -14.67
C ARG A 114 11.86 7.34 -14.36
N GLY A 115 11.01 6.37 -14.02
CA GLY A 115 9.63 6.64 -13.61
C GLY A 115 9.56 7.62 -12.46
N ASN A 116 10.27 7.34 -11.36
CA ASN A 116 10.31 8.21 -10.19
C ASN A 116 10.86 9.62 -10.49
N GLU A 117 11.88 9.72 -11.34
CA GLU A 117 12.47 11.00 -11.75
C GLU A 117 11.51 11.85 -12.59
N LEU A 118 10.70 11.22 -13.44
CA LEU A 118 9.79 11.91 -14.36
C LEU A 118 8.38 12.14 -13.82
N GLU A 119 7.97 11.42 -12.78
CA GLU A 119 6.60 11.45 -12.27
C GLU A 119 6.17 12.85 -11.83
N GLY A 120 7.03 13.57 -11.10
CA GLY A 120 6.75 14.95 -10.68
C GLY A 120 6.56 15.88 -11.88
N LEU A 121 7.48 15.83 -12.85
CA LEU A 121 7.39 16.62 -14.09
C LEU A 121 6.11 16.31 -14.88
N ALA A 122 5.73 15.03 -14.95
CA ALA A 122 4.53 14.58 -15.62
C ALA A 122 3.26 15.11 -14.93
N ARG A 123 3.22 15.06 -13.59
CA ARG A 123 2.13 15.57 -12.78
C ARG A 123 1.98 17.07 -12.97
N ASP A 124 3.07 17.83 -12.93
CA ASP A 124 3.05 19.28 -13.09
C ASP A 124 2.60 19.68 -14.49
N ALA A 125 3.12 19.01 -15.53
CA ALA A 125 2.68 19.25 -16.90
C ALA A 125 1.19 18.96 -17.10
N TYR A 126 0.68 17.89 -16.47
CA TYR A 126 -0.73 17.53 -16.55
C TYR A 126 -1.61 18.48 -15.72
N ARG A 127 -1.15 18.93 -14.54
CA ARG A 127 -1.84 19.93 -13.71
C ARG A 127 -2.06 21.23 -14.49
N LEU A 128 -1.01 21.75 -15.13
CA LEU A 128 -1.11 22.97 -15.93
C LEU A 128 -2.13 22.81 -17.06
N HIS A 129 -2.15 21.65 -17.73
CA HIS A 129 -3.14 21.35 -18.76
C HIS A 129 -4.58 21.33 -18.22
N LEU A 130 -4.82 20.76 -17.03
CA LEU A 130 -6.15 20.79 -16.41
C LEU A 130 -6.57 22.23 -16.03
N GLN A 131 -5.64 23.02 -15.51
CA GLN A 131 -5.88 24.41 -15.11
C GLN A 131 -6.18 25.33 -16.31
N GLU A 132 -5.64 25.03 -17.50
CA GLU A 132 -6.04 25.69 -18.76
C GLU A 132 -7.50 25.41 -19.13
N LEU A 133 -8.05 24.26 -18.74
CA LEU A 133 -9.43 23.87 -19.01
C LEU A 133 -10.41 24.39 -17.95
N SER A 134 -10.01 24.37 -16.67
CA SER A 134 -10.79 24.90 -15.55
C SER A 134 -9.87 25.30 -14.40
N PHE A 135 -10.01 26.54 -13.93
CA PHE A 135 -9.20 27.07 -12.83
C PHE A 135 -9.50 26.41 -11.47
N ASP A 136 -10.67 25.80 -11.34
CA ASP A 136 -11.13 25.14 -10.10
C ASP A 136 -10.54 23.72 -9.93
N ILE A 137 -9.81 23.20 -10.92
CA ILE A 137 -9.25 21.85 -10.88
C ILE A 137 -7.79 21.88 -10.42
N ASP A 138 -7.45 20.97 -9.49
CA ASP A 138 -6.06 20.73 -9.07
C ASP A 138 -5.75 19.24 -8.95
N ILE A 139 -4.47 18.92 -8.81
CA ILE A 139 -3.94 17.57 -8.58
C ILE A 139 -3.20 17.56 -7.25
N LEU A 140 -3.70 16.76 -6.32
CA LEU A 140 -3.13 16.57 -5.00
C LEU A 140 -2.32 15.28 -4.93
N GLU A 141 -1.19 15.35 -4.24
CA GLU A 141 -0.42 14.16 -3.90
C GLU A 141 -0.96 13.52 -2.63
N SER A 142 -0.88 12.19 -2.55
CA SER A 142 -1.32 11.45 -1.38
C SER A 142 -0.45 10.22 -1.15
N GLY A 143 -0.81 9.44 -0.14
CA GLY A 143 -0.08 8.24 0.28
C GLY A 143 -0.84 6.96 -0.06
N THR A 144 -0.76 6.01 0.84
CA THR A 144 -1.52 4.76 0.78
C THR A 144 -2.95 4.98 1.21
N TRP A 145 -3.87 4.48 0.40
CA TRP A 145 -5.29 4.40 0.68
C TRP A 145 -5.73 2.95 0.86
N VAL A 146 -6.68 2.77 1.77
CA VAL A 146 -7.27 1.47 2.10
C VAL A 146 -8.78 1.60 2.18
N ASN A 147 -9.50 0.55 1.79
CA ASN A 147 -10.95 0.53 1.90
C ASN A 147 -11.37 -0.40 3.05
N PRO A 148 -12.23 0.04 4.00
CA PRO A 148 -12.75 -0.80 5.09
C PRO A 148 -13.43 -2.10 4.66
N ALA A 149 -13.99 -2.12 3.44
CA ALA A 149 -14.58 -3.32 2.83
C ALA A 149 -13.51 -4.33 2.39
N HIS A 150 -12.31 -3.87 2.03
CA HIS A 150 -11.24 -4.66 1.42
C HIS A 150 -9.85 -4.36 2.04
N LEU A 151 -9.74 -4.50 3.35
CA LEU A 151 -8.54 -4.17 4.13
C LEU A 151 -7.28 -4.94 3.69
N GLN A 152 -7.43 -6.05 2.99
CA GLN A 152 -6.34 -6.84 2.42
C GLN A 152 -5.58 -6.08 1.31
N LEU A 153 -6.21 -5.04 0.79
CA LEU A 153 -5.86 -4.35 -0.44
C LEU A 153 -5.50 -2.90 -0.15
N SER A 154 -4.59 -2.35 -0.94
CA SER A 154 -4.21 -0.93 -0.87
C SER A 154 -3.82 -0.37 -2.22
N CYS A 155 -3.95 0.95 -2.38
CA CYS A 155 -3.41 1.69 -3.52
C CYS A 155 -2.64 2.91 -3.05
N SER A 156 -1.78 3.44 -3.91
CA SER A 156 -1.13 4.74 -3.73
C SER A 156 -1.24 5.42 -5.09
N PRO A 157 -2.28 6.22 -5.33
CA PRO A 157 -2.48 6.87 -6.63
C PRO A 157 -1.39 7.93 -6.85
N ASP A 158 -1.00 8.13 -8.11
CA ASP A 158 0.03 9.12 -8.48
C ASP A 158 -0.49 10.57 -8.34
N GLY A 159 -1.82 10.73 -8.29
CA GLY A 159 -2.47 11.97 -7.87
C GLY A 159 -3.98 11.80 -7.67
N LEU A 160 -4.58 12.74 -6.95
CA LEU A 160 -6.02 12.88 -6.78
C LEU A 160 -6.44 14.15 -7.52
N ILE A 161 -7.26 14.01 -8.57
CA ILE A 161 -7.81 15.16 -9.28
C ILE A 161 -9.01 15.64 -8.48
N VAL A 162 -8.99 16.91 -8.10
CA VAL A 162 -10.01 17.53 -7.25
C VAL A 162 -10.61 18.76 -7.90
N ASP A 163 -11.85 19.04 -7.54
CA ASP A 163 -12.51 20.33 -7.77
C ASP A 163 -13.07 20.89 -6.46
N THR A 164 -13.93 21.91 -6.55
CA THR A 164 -14.61 22.54 -5.39
C THR A 164 -15.51 21.58 -4.59
N ASN A 165 -15.87 20.42 -5.14
CA ASN A 165 -16.72 19.41 -4.50
C ASN A 165 -15.92 18.19 -3.98
N GLY A 166 -14.60 18.18 -4.13
CA GLY A 166 -13.71 17.14 -3.62
C GLY A 166 -13.07 16.30 -4.71
N ILE A 167 -12.78 15.02 -4.42
CA ILE A 167 -12.07 14.13 -5.34
C ILE A 167 -13.00 13.64 -6.44
N ILE A 168 -12.69 14.04 -7.67
CA ILE A 168 -13.48 13.67 -8.84
C ILE A 168 -12.91 12.48 -9.59
N ARG A 169 -11.57 12.34 -9.63
CA ARG A 169 -10.89 11.30 -10.43
C ARG A 169 -9.55 10.91 -9.82
N LEU A 170 -9.10 9.70 -10.13
CA LEU A 170 -7.71 9.31 -9.90
C LEU A 170 -6.82 9.77 -11.05
N LEU A 171 -5.55 9.99 -10.73
CA LEU A 171 -4.47 10.12 -11.70
C LEU A 171 -3.50 8.97 -11.53
N GLU A 172 -3.19 8.30 -12.64
CA GLU A 172 -2.15 7.27 -12.72
C GLU A 172 -1.21 7.61 -13.87
N ILE A 173 0.05 7.85 -13.57
CA ILE A 173 1.09 8.30 -14.50
C ILE A 173 2.03 7.13 -14.78
N LYS A 174 2.34 6.92 -16.06
CA LYS A 174 3.39 5.98 -16.46
C LYS A 174 4.33 6.64 -17.46
N CYS A 175 5.62 6.33 -17.31
CA CYS A 175 6.69 6.85 -18.15
C CYS A 175 7.41 5.68 -18.86
N PRO A 176 6.81 5.01 -19.87
CA PRO A 176 7.39 3.84 -20.50
C PRO A 176 8.71 4.19 -21.20
N GLU A 177 9.75 3.42 -20.94
CA GLU A 177 11.09 3.58 -21.55
C GLU A 177 11.05 3.57 -23.09
N VAL A 178 10.14 2.78 -23.66
CA VAL A 178 9.95 2.66 -25.12
C VAL A 178 9.53 3.97 -25.80
N LEU A 179 9.05 4.96 -25.01
CA LEU A 179 8.68 6.28 -25.50
C LEU A 179 9.73 7.36 -25.20
N THR A 180 10.96 6.96 -24.84
CA THR A 180 12.06 7.90 -24.64
C THR A 180 12.30 8.69 -25.93
N GLU A 181 12.29 10.03 -25.84
CA GLU A 181 12.42 10.94 -26.99
C GLU A 181 11.36 10.71 -28.08
N MET A 182 10.15 10.34 -27.68
CA MET A 182 8.98 10.20 -28.56
C MET A 182 7.75 10.85 -27.91
N ASP A 183 6.95 11.58 -28.69
CA ASP A 183 5.65 12.07 -28.21
C ASP A 183 4.70 10.86 -27.98
N PRO A 184 4.10 10.68 -26.80
CA PRO A 184 3.23 9.53 -26.52
C PRO A 184 2.02 9.44 -27.44
N ASN A 185 1.59 10.55 -28.04
CA ASN A 185 0.52 10.57 -29.04
C ASN A 185 0.90 9.85 -30.34
N ASN A 186 2.19 9.63 -30.57
CA ASN A 186 2.73 8.92 -31.73
C ASN A 186 3.06 7.45 -31.44
N PHE A 187 2.56 6.86 -30.35
CA PHE A 187 2.87 5.48 -29.94
C PHE A 187 2.58 4.45 -31.05
N GLU A 188 1.64 4.72 -31.97
CA GLU A 188 1.32 3.84 -33.11
C GLU A 188 2.49 3.69 -34.11
N GLN A 189 3.49 4.58 -34.05
CA GLN A 189 4.72 4.52 -34.86
C GLN A 189 5.78 3.56 -34.29
N LEU A 190 5.54 2.99 -33.09
CA LEU A 190 6.44 2.02 -32.51
C LEU A 190 6.60 0.79 -33.42
N PRO A 191 7.79 0.15 -33.45
CA PRO A 191 7.99 -1.13 -34.09
C PRO A 191 6.89 -2.14 -33.70
N LYS A 192 6.44 -2.95 -34.66
CA LYS A 192 5.29 -3.86 -34.50
C LYS A 192 5.35 -4.71 -33.23
N GLU A 193 6.52 -5.23 -32.88
CA GLU A 193 6.74 -6.02 -31.67
C GLU A 193 6.51 -5.21 -30.39
N GLN A 194 7.05 -3.99 -30.33
CA GLN A 194 6.87 -3.07 -29.20
C GLN A 194 5.42 -2.58 -29.10
N LEU A 195 4.81 -2.20 -30.22
CA LEU A 195 3.41 -1.76 -30.29
C LEU A 195 2.44 -2.84 -29.80
N SER A 196 2.69 -4.11 -30.16
CA SER A 196 1.84 -5.23 -29.71
C SER A 196 1.79 -5.36 -28.18
N ARG A 197 2.93 -5.08 -27.52
CA ARG A 197 3.11 -5.16 -26.07
C ARG A 197 2.81 -3.85 -25.33
N PHE A 198 2.67 -2.74 -26.07
CA PHE A 198 2.39 -1.43 -25.49
C PHE A 198 1.06 -1.42 -24.72
N CYS A 199 0.93 -0.54 -23.73
CA CYS A 199 -0.21 -0.54 -22.81
C CYS A 199 -1.51 -0.04 -23.44
N ILE A 200 -1.44 0.92 -24.37
CA ILE A 200 -2.60 1.52 -25.03
C ILE A 200 -2.82 0.84 -26.39
N ARG A 201 -4.08 0.76 -26.81
CA ARG A 201 -4.48 0.44 -28.19
C ARG A 201 -5.60 1.36 -28.64
N ARG A 202 -5.82 1.39 -29.95
CA ARG A 202 -7.04 1.93 -30.55
C ARG A 202 -8.08 0.82 -30.65
N ASP A 203 -9.27 1.04 -30.10
CA ASP A 203 -10.36 0.11 -30.24
C ASP A 203 -10.78 -0.01 -31.71
N LYS A 204 -11.13 -1.23 -32.14
CA LYS A 204 -11.42 -1.49 -33.56
C LYS A 204 -12.78 -0.94 -33.98
N GLN A 205 -13.74 -0.87 -33.06
CA GLN A 205 -15.12 -0.46 -33.28
C GLN A 205 -15.29 1.04 -33.04
N THR A 206 -14.95 1.54 -31.86
CA THR A 206 -15.15 2.95 -31.48
C THR A 206 -14.07 3.87 -32.04
N LYS A 207 -12.90 3.32 -32.40
CA LYS A 207 -11.68 4.07 -32.80
C LYS A 207 -11.06 4.93 -31.69
N GLU A 208 -11.59 4.83 -30.48
CA GLU A 208 -11.08 5.53 -29.30
C GLU A 208 -9.83 4.83 -28.75
N LEU A 209 -9.02 5.58 -28.00
CA LEU A 209 -7.85 5.04 -27.33
C LEU A 209 -8.26 4.44 -26.00
N GLU A 210 -7.76 3.24 -25.70
CA GLU A 210 -8.05 2.55 -24.44
C GLU A 210 -6.80 1.89 -23.85
N LEU A 211 -6.74 1.82 -22.52
CA LEU A 211 -5.78 1.01 -21.79
C LEU A 211 -6.19 -0.45 -21.93
N LYS A 212 -5.32 -1.30 -22.49
CA LYS A 212 -5.63 -2.72 -22.74
C LYS A 212 -6.04 -3.44 -21.43
N PRO A 213 -7.23 -4.08 -21.36
CA PRO A 213 -7.65 -4.83 -20.17
C PRO A 213 -6.72 -6.00 -19.77
N SER A 214 -5.97 -6.53 -20.75
CA SER A 214 -4.96 -7.57 -20.52
C SER A 214 -3.67 -7.03 -19.89
N HIS A 215 -3.41 -5.72 -19.99
CA HIS A 215 -2.19 -5.11 -19.48
C HIS A 215 -2.22 -4.99 -17.96
N LYS A 216 -1.05 -5.12 -17.30
CA LYS A 216 -0.96 -5.11 -15.84
C LYS A 216 -1.46 -3.82 -15.19
N TRP A 217 -1.25 -2.69 -15.86
CA TRP A 217 -1.69 -1.38 -15.37
C TRP A 217 -3.20 -1.22 -15.39
N TYR A 218 -3.94 -1.96 -16.22
CA TYR A 218 -5.39 -1.92 -16.18
C TYR A 218 -5.93 -2.45 -14.85
N LEU A 219 -5.46 -3.62 -14.40
CA LEU A 219 -5.85 -4.14 -13.09
C LEU A 219 -5.39 -3.25 -11.93
N GLN A 220 -4.22 -2.60 -12.07
CA GLN A 220 -3.77 -1.62 -11.09
C GLN A 220 -4.77 -0.47 -10.97
N VAL A 221 -5.17 0.15 -12.08
CA VAL A 221 -6.16 1.23 -12.10
C VAL A 221 -7.51 0.76 -11.56
N GLN A 222 -8.01 -0.40 -12.01
CA GLN A 222 -9.29 -0.95 -11.56
C GLN A 222 -9.32 -1.22 -10.05
N MET A 223 -8.22 -1.72 -9.50
CA MET A 223 -8.09 -1.92 -8.05
C MET A 223 -8.03 -0.60 -7.29
N SER A 224 -7.31 0.40 -7.80
CA SER A 224 -7.28 1.73 -7.19
C SER A 224 -8.66 2.40 -7.19
N LEU A 225 -9.39 2.33 -8.31
CA LEU A 225 -10.78 2.82 -8.41
C LEU A 225 -11.71 2.11 -7.43
N ALA A 226 -11.60 0.78 -7.31
CA ALA A 226 -12.38 0.02 -6.35
C ALA A 226 -12.09 0.38 -4.89
N ILE A 227 -10.83 0.64 -4.54
CA ILE A 227 -10.43 1.02 -3.18
C ILE A 227 -10.92 2.43 -2.85
N MET A 228 -10.79 3.34 -3.80
CA MET A 228 -11.13 4.75 -3.64
C MET A 228 -12.62 5.04 -3.86
N GLU A 229 -13.40 4.06 -4.30
CA GLU A 229 -14.81 4.19 -4.65
C GLU A 229 -15.08 5.28 -5.70
N LEU A 230 -14.14 5.45 -6.63
CA LEU A 230 -14.22 6.41 -7.73
C LEU A 230 -14.57 5.73 -9.05
N GLU A 231 -15.24 6.47 -9.94
CA GLU A 231 -15.68 5.93 -11.24
C GLU A 231 -14.62 6.07 -12.33
N TYR A 232 -13.73 7.07 -12.23
CA TYR A 232 -12.83 7.44 -13.32
C TYR A 232 -11.39 7.64 -12.85
N CYS A 233 -10.46 7.18 -13.70
CA CYS A 233 -9.04 7.47 -13.60
C CYS A 233 -8.57 8.08 -14.92
N ASP A 234 -7.85 9.19 -14.84
CA ASP A 234 -7.08 9.70 -15.96
C ASP A 234 -5.74 8.95 -15.97
N PHE A 235 -5.56 8.08 -16.96
CA PHE A 235 -4.34 7.32 -17.17
C PHE A 235 -3.44 8.10 -18.13
N VAL A 236 -2.33 8.62 -17.61
CA VAL A 236 -1.42 9.51 -18.33
C VAL A 236 -0.14 8.76 -18.68
N VAL A 237 0.14 8.67 -19.97
CA VAL A 237 1.44 8.20 -20.45
C VAL A 237 2.30 9.41 -20.77
N PHE A 238 3.45 9.52 -20.10
CA PHE A 238 4.33 10.67 -20.19
C PHE A 238 5.69 10.31 -20.80
N SER A 239 6.27 11.28 -21.51
CA SER A 239 7.65 11.27 -21.94
C SER A 239 8.17 12.69 -22.16
N THR A 240 9.45 12.81 -22.46
CA THR A 240 10.08 14.05 -22.93
C THR A 240 10.44 13.90 -24.40
N LEU A 241 10.26 14.97 -25.19
CA LEU A 241 10.75 15.06 -26.56
C LEU A 241 11.52 16.36 -26.72
N LYS A 242 12.83 16.26 -26.98
CA LYS A 242 13.75 17.40 -27.06
C LYS A 242 13.69 18.27 -25.79
N GLY A 243 13.62 17.62 -24.63
CA GLY A 243 13.52 18.27 -23.32
C GLY A 243 12.16 18.90 -22.99
N LYS A 244 11.15 18.77 -23.87
CA LYS A 244 9.80 19.29 -23.61
C LYS A 244 8.87 18.19 -23.09
N PRO A 245 8.03 18.46 -22.08
CA PRO A 245 7.07 17.48 -21.57
C PRO A 245 6.01 17.16 -22.62
N LYS A 246 5.71 15.87 -22.78
CA LYS A 246 4.68 15.35 -23.67
C LYS A 246 3.87 14.28 -22.95
N PHE A 247 2.57 14.27 -23.17
CA PHE A 247 1.71 13.26 -22.58
C PHE A 247 0.57 12.85 -23.51
N LEU A 248 0.09 11.63 -23.29
CA LEU A 248 -1.14 11.09 -23.84
C LEU A 248 -2.05 10.70 -22.68
N LYS A 249 -3.27 11.24 -22.66
CA LYS A 249 -4.30 10.92 -21.67
C LYS A 249 -5.28 9.90 -22.23
N VAL A 250 -5.56 8.84 -21.46
CA VAL A 250 -6.64 7.89 -21.71
C VAL A 250 -7.50 7.84 -20.46
N GLU A 251 -8.81 8.05 -20.62
CA GLU A 251 -9.76 7.88 -19.52
C GLU A 251 -10.03 6.38 -19.30
N VAL A 252 -9.94 5.94 -18.06
CA VAL A 252 -10.26 4.57 -17.66
C VAL A 252 -11.43 4.61 -16.69
N LYS A 253 -12.56 4.04 -17.11
CA LYS A 253 -13.76 3.87 -16.29
C LYS A 253 -13.66 2.62 -15.43
N PHE A 254 -14.22 2.66 -14.22
CA PHE A 254 -14.34 1.50 -13.35
C PHE A 254 -15.19 0.41 -13.99
N ASP A 255 -14.62 -0.78 -14.11
CA ASP A 255 -15.24 -1.99 -14.62
C ASP A 255 -15.53 -2.93 -13.44
N ARG A 256 -16.78 -2.87 -12.99
CA ARG A 256 -17.28 -3.64 -11.84
C ARG A 256 -17.22 -5.14 -12.08
N GLU A 257 -17.53 -5.60 -13.29
CA GLU A 257 -17.53 -7.03 -13.62
C GLU A 257 -16.10 -7.56 -13.64
N PHE A 258 -15.20 -6.85 -14.32
CA PHE A 258 -13.78 -7.16 -14.31
C PHE A 258 -13.24 -7.20 -12.89
N TRP A 259 -13.56 -6.21 -12.05
CA TRP A 259 -13.08 -6.16 -10.67
C TRP A 259 -13.58 -7.34 -9.82
N ASN A 260 -14.89 -7.63 -9.87
CA ASN A 260 -15.50 -8.68 -9.06
C ASN A 260 -14.89 -10.06 -9.34
N GLU A 261 -14.54 -10.34 -10.60
CA GLU A 261 -13.88 -11.59 -10.99
C GLU A 261 -12.50 -11.78 -10.31
N LYS A 262 -11.76 -10.69 -10.02
CA LYS A 262 -10.40 -10.76 -9.46
C LYS A 262 -10.38 -10.62 -7.93
N LYS A 263 -11.30 -9.84 -7.38
CA LYS A 263 -11.29 -9.40 -5.97
C LYS A 263 -11.21 -10.56 -4.98
N GLU A 264 -12.06 -11.57 -5.12
CA GLU A 264 -12.11 -12.69 -4.18
C GLU A 264 -10.80 -13.48 -4.17
N ARG A 265 -10.19 -13.65 -5.35
CA ARG A 265 -8.89 -14.33 -5.46
C ARG A 265 -7.78 -13.52 -4.78
N LEU A 266 -7.76 -12.20 -4.92
CA LEU A 266 -6.80 -11.33 -4.24
C LEU A 266 -6.95 -11.40 -2.72
N ILE A 267 -8.18 -11.30 -2.21
CA ILE A 267 -8.46 -11.42 -0.76
C ILE A 267 -8.01 -12.77 -0.22
N ARG A 268 -8.28 -13.85 -0.96
CA ARG A 268 -7.85 -15.20 -0.59
C ARG A 268 -6.33 -15.31 -0.55
N ILE A 269 -5.63 -14.80 -1.56
CA ILE A 269 -4.15 -14.81 -1.60
C ILE A 269 -3.56 -14.01 -0.43
N HIS A 270 -4.14 -12.86 -0.07
CA HIS A 270 -3.68 -12.10 1.08
C HIS A 270 -3.72 -12.94 2.36
N ARG A 271 -4.87 -13.56 2.63
CA ARG A 271 -5.08 -14.35 3.84
C ARG A 271 -4.22 -15.62 3.88
N GLU A 272 -4.12 -16.33 2.76
CA GLU A 272 -3.45 -17.63 2.70
C GLU A 272 -1.94 -17.51 2.54
N TRP A 273 -1.46 -16.46 1.87
CA TRP A 273 -0.06 -16.35 1.49
C TRP A 273 0.61 -15.18 2.21
N ILE A 274 0.09 -13.95 2.08
CA ILE A 274 0.77 -12.74 2.58
C ILE A 274 0.84 -12.72 4.11
N VAL A 275 -0.28 -12.98 4.78
CA VAL A 275 -0.37 -12.90 6.25
C VAL A 275 0.54 -13.92 6.94
N PRO A 276 0.52 -15.22 6.60
CA PRO A 276 1.44 -16.19 7.21
C PRO A 276 2.91 -15.86 6.93
N GLU A 277 3.24 -15.46 5.70
CA GLU A 277 4.63 -15.18 5.34
C GLU A 277 5.21 -13.93 5.98
N HIS A 278 4.36 -12.98 6.36
CA HIS A 278 4.77 -11.84 7.17
C HIS A 278 5.36 -12.28 8.53
N PHE A 279 4.83 -13.36 9.12
CA PHE A 279 5.28 -13.86 10.42
C PHE A 279 6.37 -14.92 10.31
N LEU A 280 6.28 -15.81 9.32
CA LEU A 280 7.30 -16.84 9.07
C LEU A 280 8.68 -16.25 8.76
N ILE A 281 8.75 -15.06 8.17
CA ILE A 281 10.04 -14.36 8.08
C ILE A 281 10.51 -13.90 9.46
N ASN A 282 9.64 -13.30 10.24
CA ASN A 282 10.02 -12.69 11.50
C ASN A 282 10.47 -13.72 12.55
N THR A 283 10.07 -14.99 12.43
CA THR A 283 10.60 -16.09 13.27
C THR A 283 12.07 -16.38 12.99
N ALA A 284 12.53 -16.25 11.73
CA ALA A 284 13.94 -16.44 11.37
C ALA A 284 14.82 -15.21 11.69
N PHE A 285 14.23 -14.00 11.72
CA PHE A 285 14.96 -12.74 11.97
C PHE A 285 14.71 -12.11 13.34
N ASN A 286 13.92 -12.75 14.19
CA ASN A 286 13.49 -12.27 15.51
C ASN A 286 12.91 -10.84 15.47
N ARG A 287 12.19 -10.51 14.39
CA ARG A 287 11.58 -9.18 14.22
C ARG A 287 10.25 -9.13 14.98
N LEU A 288 10.02 -8.03 15.69
CA LEU A 288 8.77 -7.83 16.40
C LEU A 288 7.58 -7.75 15.40
N PRO A 289 6.39 -8.23 15.78
CA PRO A 289 5.16 -8.00 15.01
C PRO A 289 5.00 -6.51 14.66
N ILE A 290 4.67 -6.19 13.41
CA ILE A 290 4.34 -4.81 13.06
C ILE A 290 3.00 -4.44 13.72
N ARG A 291 3.04 -3.49 14.65
CA ARG A 291 1.84 -2.82 15.14
C ARG A 291 1.54 -1.63 14.23
N LEU A 292 0.49 -1.78 13.42
CA LEU A 292 -0.02 -0.70 12.59
C LEU A 292 -0.80 0.26 13.49
N VAL A 293 -0.34 1.50 13.58
CA VAL A 293 -1.00 2.56 14.36
C VAL A 293 -1.70 3.48 13.38
N TYR A 294 -3.03 3.41 13.40
CA TYR A 294 -3.90 4.32 12.67
C TYR A 294 -4.31 5.43 13.64
N THR A 295 -3.96 6.67 13.32
CA THR A 295 -4.53 7.81 14.02
C THR A 295 -5.83 8.21 13.33
N PRO A 296 -6.95 8.36 14.06
CA PRO A 296 -8.12 9.05 13.53
C PRO A 296 -7.69 10.44 13.07
N PHE A 297 -8.10 10.84 11.87
CA PHE A 297 -8.11 12.26 11.53
C PHE A 297 -9.16 12.87 12.46
N HIS A 298 -8.74 13.74 13.38
CA HIS A 298 -9.64 14.34 14.36
C HIS A 298 -10.82 15.01 13.63
N GLU A 299 -12.06 14.68 14.02
CA GLU A 299 -13.33 15.24 13.50
C GLU A 299 -13.54 16.73 13.82
N GLU A 300 -12.51 17.46 14.26
CA GLU A 300 -12.58 18.89 14.56
C GLU A 300 -11.50 19.66 13.80
N HIS A 301 -11.47 19.56 12.48
CA HIS A 301 -10.76 20.55 11.66
C HIS A 301 -11.55 20.90 10.42
N ASN A 302 -12.04 22.16 10.39
CA ASN A 302 -12.55 22.85 9.22
C ASN A 302 -11.72 22.48 7.97
N ASP A 303 -12.43 22.17 6.89
CA ASP A 303 -11.93 21.80 5.56
C ASP A 303 -10.96 22.84 4.96
N ASN A 304 -9.71 22.87 5.43
CA ASN A 304 -8.65 23.73 4.90
C ASN A 304 -7.36 22.96 4.54
N TYR A 305 -7.36 21.62 4.60
CA TYR A 305 -6.13 20.83 4.40
C TYR A 305 -5.66 20.69 2.94
N PHE A 306 -6.35 21.31 1.99
CA PHE A 306 -5.89 21.38 0.59
C PHE A 306 -5.23 22.71 0.20
N LEU A 307 -5.03 23.64 1.13
CA LEU A 307 -4.32 24.88 0.85
C LEU A 307 -3.28 25.16 1.95
N GLN A 308 -2.02 25.30 1.52
CA GLN A 308 -0.77 25.51 2.29
C GLN A 308 -0.03 24.21 2.60
N GLY A 309 1.12 23.91 1.99
CA GLY A 309 2.27 24.79 1.81
C GLY A 309 3.26 24.57 2.96
N SER A 310 4.12 23.56 2.82
CA SER A 310 5.44 23.40 3.49
C SER A 310 5.57 23.46 5.03
N HIS A 311 6.28 22.45 5.55
CA HIS A 311 6.90 22.30 6.88
C HIS A 311 6.03 21.89 8.07
N ILE A 312 6.21 20.63 8.50
CA ILE A 312 5.95 20.18 9.88
C ILE A 312 7.26 19.58 10.41
N PRO A 313 7.80 20.03 11.58
CA PRO A 313 9.03 19.48 12.15
C PRO A 313 8.82 18.11 12.81
N ASP A 314 9.76 17.18 12.61
CA ASP A 314 9.77 15.77 13.05
C ASP A 314 9.84 15.50 14.57
N ALA A 315 9.61 16.48 15.45
CA ALA A 315 10.00 16.36 16.87
C ALA A 315 8.88 16.04 17.88
N TYR A 316 7.60 15.93 17.48
CA TYR A 316 6.51 15.78 18.45
C TYR A 316 5.45 14.79 17.98
N TYR A 317 5.72 13.48 17.96
CA TYR A 317 4.69 12.43 18.12
C TYR A 317 5.31 11.05 18.43
N CYS A 318 6.23 11.00 19.40
CA CYS A 318 6.79 9.75 19.91
C CYS A 318 6.83 9.76 21.45
N SER A 319 5.66 9.79 22.09
CA SER A 319 5.56 9.67 23.56
C SER A 319 4.29 9.00 24.06
N LEU A 320 3.52 8.30 23.22
CA LEU A 320 2.33 7.56 23.65
C LEU A 320 2.33 6.17 23.04
N ILE A 321 3.04 5.25 23.70
CA ILE A 321 2.57 3.95 24.22
C ILE A 321 3.76 3.41 25.04
N GLU A 322 4.11 4.12 26.10
CA GLU A 322 4.75 3.53 27.28
C GLU A 322 3.65 2.94 28.15
N THR A 323 3.08 1.82 27.69
CA THR A 323 2.49 0.79 28.57
C THR A 323 2.74 -0.55 27.89
N ALA A 324 3.98 -0.99 27.98
CA ALA A 324 4.30 -2.39 28.14
C ALA A 324 3.52 -2.96 29.34
N ASP A 325 3.28 -4.27 29.36
CA ASP A 325 2.60 -5.06 30.42
C ASP A 325 1.17 -5.54 30.14
N ALA A 326 0.92 -6.12 28.97
CA ALA A 326 -0.22 -7.05 28.80
C ALA A 326 0.10 -8.34 28.01
N PHE A 327 1.38 -8.64 27.77
CA PHE A 327 1.81 -9.88 27.11
C PHE A 327 2.66 -10.73 28.04
N LEU A 328 2.05 -11.26 29.11
CA LEU A 328 2.60 -12.41 29.83
C LEU A 328 1.43 -13.27 30.33
N ILE A 329 1.24 -14.42 29.67
CA ILE A 329 0.75 -15.61 30.35
C ILE A 329 1.93 -16.10 31.19
N CYS A 330 1.85 -15.98 32.51
CA CYS A 330 2.74 -16.71 33.40
C CYS A 330 1.91 -17.25 34.56
N ASP A 331 1.92 -18.58 34.67
CA ASP A 331 1.26 -19.35 35.71
C ASP A 331 1.69 -18.86 37.11
N SER A 332 0.70 -18.73 37.98
CA SER A 332 0.88 -18.42 39.38
C SER A 332 1.35 -19.65 40.15
N GLN A 333 2.65 -19.77 40.45
CA GLN A 333 3.13 -20.49 41.64
C GLN A 333 4.43 -19.85 42.18
N ASP A 334 4.34 -19.45 43.45
CA ASP A 334 5.39 -19.32 44.47
C ASP A 334 6.71 -18.62 44.13
N PHE A 335 6.97 -17.48 44.80
CA PHE A 335 7.94 -17.42 45.90
C PHE A 335 7.87 -16.06 46.61
N ASP A 336 7.52 -16.12 47.89
CA ASP A 336 7.72 -15.08 48.90
C ASP A 336 9.21 -14.71 49.04
N VAL A 337 9.51 -13.45 49.39
CA VAL A 337 10.50 -13.01 50.43
C VAL A 337 10.99 -11.54 50.22
N LYS A 338 10.54 -10.70 51.17
CA LYS A 338 11.21 -9.59 51.92
C LYS A 338 11.67 -8.29 51.23
N ILE A 339 10.84 -7.26 51.40
CA ILE A 339 11.05 -6.02 52.21
C ILE A 339 12.50 -5.63 52.58
N ASN A 340 12.95 -4.42 52.19
CA ASN A 340 13.39 -3.40 53.14
C ASN A 340 13.57 -1.95 52.59
N HIS A 341 13.25 -1.02 53.47
CA HIS A 341 13.20 0.45 53.37
C HIS A 341 14.55 1.18 53.30
N GLN A 342 14.54 2.41 52.74
CA GLN A 342 14.96 3.71 53.34
C GLN A 342 14.91 4.80 52.23
N ARG A 343 14.02 5.82 52.19
CA ARG A 343 13.82 7.04 53.01
C ARG A 343 15.06 7.94 53.23
N SER A 344 15.09 9.09 52.53
CA SER A 344 15.50 10.44 52.98
C SER A 344 15.37 11.39 51.76
N VAL A 345 14.43 12.33 51.58
CA VAL A 345 13.94 13.50 52.35
C VAL A 345 14.90 14.71 52.38
N ARG A 346 14.42 15.82 51.77
CA ARG A 346 14.70 17.27 51.99
C ARG A 346 16.04 17.84 51.45
N SER A 347 16.17 19.10 51.02
CA SER A 347 15.25 20.22 50.70
C SER A 347 16.10 21.45 50.29
N VAL A 348 15.60 22.26 49.34
CA VAL A 348 15.69 23.74 49.25
C VAL A 348 17.07 24.41 49.10
N SER A 349 17.25 25.17 48.02
CA SER A 349 17.57 26.61 48.06
C SER A 349 17.51 27.23 46.66
N SER A 350 16.93 28.41 46.61
CA SER A 350 16.83 29.35 45.49
C SER A 350 18.17 30.04 45.17
N ASP A 351 18.10 30.85 44.10
CA ASP A 351 19.00 31.96 43.70
C ASP A 351 19.92 31.60 42.52
N LEU A 352 20.20 32.42 41.51
CA LEU A 352 19.72 33.71 40.98
C LEU A 352 20.57 33.98 39.70
N PHE A 353 20.04 34.78 38.77
CA PHE A 353 20.73 35.61 37.75
C PHE A 353 21.42 35.02 36.50
N GLU A 354 20.90 35.48 35.34
CA GLU A 354 21.59 36.08 34.17
C GLU A 354 22.86 35.43 33.61
N PHE A 355 22.78 34.84 32.41
CA PHE A 355 23.07 35.51 31.12
C PHE A 355 22.60 34.65 29.93
#